data_AF-A0A494Z3M5-F1
#
_entry.id   AF-A0A494Z3M5-F1
#
_cell.length_a   1.000
_cell.length_b   1.000
_cell.length_c   1.000
_cell.angle_alpha   90.00
_cell.angle_beta   90.00
_cell.angle_gamma   90.00
#
_symmetry.space_group_name_H-M   'P 1'
#
loop_
_entity.id
_entity.type
_entity.pdbx_description
1 polymer ?
#
loop_
_entity_poly.entity_id
_entity_poly.type
_entity_poly.pdbx_seq_one_letter_code
_entity_poly.pdbx_strand_id
1 'polypeptide(L)'
;MDNNVPHWYGETAQSIAPVGIIMAGFMLVYSIWFGFSWGILGWILFGFTVLLSLFLIIKSVKHIKHSKRFIYNESEEGKKIGKAMGILSGISYGALWLFVILFLVFGLYKFIMPTVTFIIGLHFIPQARIFNRKIDYFVAPLPISSSIIAYYFAIESNNSWSSVYAIAGIGGVLSTAIYGLYMIITYKNLAIKHGIDY
;
A
#
# COMPACT_ATOMS: atom_id res chain seq x y z
N MET A 1 31.22 -2.99 -16.43
CA MET A 1 30.06 -2.15 -16.03
C MET A 1 29.64 -1.40 -17.26
N ASP A 2 28.35 -1.43 -17.60
CA ASP A 2 27.84 -0.78 -18.81
C ASP A 2 27.88 0.73 -18.58
N ASN A 3 28.78 1.44 -19.29
CA ASN A 3 29.06 2.87 -19.09
C ASN A 3 27.86 3.79 -19.45
N ASN A 4 26.73 3.21 -19.84
CA ASN A 4 25.53 3.90 -20.30
C ASN A 4 24.39 3.99 -19.26
N VAL A 5 24.52 3.37 -18.08
CA VAL A 5 23.47 3.42 -17.05
C VAL A 5 23.64 4.68 -16.20
N PRO A 6 22.60 5.55 -16.08
CA PRO A 6 22.70 6.76 -15.26
C PRO A 6 23.02 6.41 -13.80
N HIS A 7 23.89 7.20 -13.15
CA HIS A 7 24.32 6.96 -11.77
C HIS A 7 23.18 6.87 -10.75
N TRP A 8 22.06 7.55 -11.00
CA TRP A 8 20.85 7.55 -10.16
C TRP A 8 19.94 6.34 -10.39
N TYR A 9 20.13 5.59 -11.48
CA TYR A 9 19.23 4.50 -11.86
C TYR A 9 19.12 3.42 -10.78
N GLY A 10 20.26 3.03 -10.19
CA GLY A 10 20.30 1.98 -9.16
C GLY A 10 19.49 2.35 -7.92
N GLU A 11 19.56 3.61 -7.48
CA GLU A 11 18.75 4.14 -6.36
C GLU A 11 17.25 4.05 -6.66
N THR A 12 16.82 4.55 -7.82
CA THR A 12 15.41 4.52 -8.23
C THR A 12 14.91 3.08 -8.41
N ALA A 13 15.67 2.21 -9.08
CA ALA A 13 15.26 0.83 -9.28
C ALA A 13 15.13 0.08 -7.94
N GLN A 14 16.09 0.24 -7.04
CA GLN A 14 16.07 -0.45 -5.75
C GLN A 14 14.97 0.08 -4.80
N SER A 15 14.61 1.35 -4.86
CA SER A 15 13.50 1.92 -4.06
C SER A 15 12.12 1.46 -4.53
N ILE A 16 11.92 1.26 -5.84
CA ILE A 16 10.63 0.84 -6.43
C ILE A 16 10.41 -0.66 -6.26
N ALA A 17 11.46 -1.47 -6.45
CA ALA A 17 11.37 -2.93 -6.53
C ALA A 17 10.62 -3.64 -5.39
N PRO A 18 10.78 -3.29 -4.10
CA PRO A 18 10.11 -3.99 -3.01
C PRO A 18 8.65 -3.55 -2.78
N VAL A 19 8.20 -2.45 -3.40
CA VAL A 19 6.91 -1.83 -3.06
C VAL A 19 5.73 -2.77 -3.34
N GLY A 20 5.79 -3.60 -4.39
CA GLY A 20 4.73 -4.57 -4.67
C GLY A 20 4.57 -5.65 -3.59
N ILE A 21 5.64 -6.01 -2.86
CA ILE A 21 5.55 -6.92 -1.70
C ILE A 21 4.80 -6.26 -0.55
N ILE A 22 5.13 -4.98 -0.27
CA ILE A 22 4.47 -4.20 0.79
C ILE A 22 2.97 -4.07 0.47
N MET A 23 2.64 -3.75 -0.78
CA MET A 23 1.25 -3.65 -1.23
C MET A 23 0.51 -4.98 -1.13
N ALA A 24 1.15 -6.10 -1.49
CA ALA A 24 0.56 -7.43 -1.33
C ALA A 24 0.24 -7.75 0.14
N GLY A 25 1.15 -7.42 1.07
CA GLY A 25 0.92 -7.62 2.50
C GLY A 25 -0.31 -6.85 3.00
N PHE A 26 -0.40 -5.56 2.71
CA PHE A 26 -1.57 -4.74 3.09
C PHE A 26 -2.85 -5.22 2.42
N MET A 27 -2.81 -5.58 1.14
CA MET A 27 -3.97 -6.08 0.40
C MET A 27 -4.59 -7.29 1.10
N LEU A 28 -3.78 -8.24 1.56
CA LEU A 28 -4.26 -9.43 2.28
C LEU A 28 -4.86 -9.10 3.65
N VAL A 29 -4.24 -8.16 4.38
CA VAL A 29 -4.77 -7.68 5.68
C VAL A 29 -6.15 -7.06 5.51
N TYR A 30 -6.38 -6.33 4.41
CA TYR A 30 -7.67 -5.71 4.13
C TYR A 30 -8.71 -6.71 3.62
N SER A 31 -8.32 -7.65 2.75
CA SER A 31 -9.26 -8.52 2.05
C SER A 31 -9.71 -9.74 2.85
N ILE A 32 -8.96 -10.18 3.87
CA ILE A 32 -9.33 -11.36 4.68
C ILE A 32 -10.72 -11.22 5.32
N TRP A 33 -11.12 -9.99 5.65
CA TRP A 33 -12.41 -9.68 6.24
C TRP A 33 -13.59 -9.94 5.31
N PHE A 34 -13.39 -9.97 3.99
CA PHE A 34 -14.44 -10.27 3.03
C PHE A 34 -15.00 -11.67 3.28
N GLY A 35 -14.13 -12.67 3.49
CA GLY A 35 -14.53 -14.05 3.78
C GLY A 35 -15.38 -14.19 5.04
N PHE A 36 -15.01 -13.46 6.10
CA PHE A 36 -15.75 -13.45 7.36
C PHE A 36 -17.07 -12.66 7.32
N SER A 37 -17.27 -11.80 6.32
CA SER A 37 -18.46 -10.94 6.23
C SER A 37 -19.48 -11.44 5.21
N TRP A 38 -19.03 -11.88 4.02
CA TRP A 38 -19.90 -12.12 2.87
C TRP A 38 -19.95 -13.60 2.44
N GLY A 39 -19.56 -14.52 3.33
CA GLY A 39 -19.62 -15.95 3.10
C GLY A 39 -18.82 -16.39 1.86
N ILE A 40 -19.42 -17.24 1.02
CA ILE A 40 -18.74 -17.81 -0.16
C ILE A 40 -18.25 -16.74 -1.15
N LEU A 41 -19.05 -15.70 -1.40
CA LEU A 41 -18.65 -14.60 -2.27
C LEU A 41 -17.45 -13.84 -1.69
N GLY A 42 -17.45 -13.64 -0.37
CA GLY A 42 -16.33 -13.04 0.35
C GLY A 42 -15.03 -13.84 0.21
N TRP A 43 -15.10 -15.17 0.34
CA TRP A 43 -13.95 -16.05 0.17
C TRP A 43 -13.44 -16.10 -1.28
N ILE A 44 -14.34 -16.04 -2.27
CA ILE A 44 -13.96 -15.94 -3.68
C ILE A 44 -13.19 -14.63 -3.93
N LEU A 45 -13.71 -13.49 -3.43
CA LEU A 45 -13.02 -12.20 -3.53
C LEU A 45 -11.66 -12.21 -2.83
N PHE A 46 -11.58 -12.78 -1.63
CA PHE A 46 -10.31 -12.98 -0.94
C PHE A 46 -9.34 -13.83 -1.78
N GLY A 47 -9.80 -14.94 -2.35
CA GLY A 47 -9.01 -15.78 -3.25
C GLY A 47 -8.41 -15.02 -4.43
N PHE A 48 -9.19 -14.13 -5.08
CA PHE A 48 -8.67 -13.25 -6.14
C PHE A 48 -7.56 -12.33 -5.62
N THR A 49 -7.71 -11.75 -4.43
CA THR A 49 -6.65 -10.90 -3.85
C THR A 49 -5.40 -11.69 -3.47
N VAL A 50 -5.52 -12.97 -3.09
CA VAL A 50 -4.37 -13.86 -2.87
C VAL A 50 -3.61 -14.09 -4.18
N LEU A 51 -4.31 -14.41 -5.27
CA LEU A 51 -3.68 -14.59 -6.58
C LEU A 51 -2.97 -13.32 -7.05
N LEU A 52 -3.61 -12.15 -6.90
CA LEU A 52 -2.98 -10.87 -7.25
C LEU A 52 -1.78 -10.57 -6.35
N SER A 53 -1.86 -10.86 -5.05
CA SER A 53 -0.74 -10.70 -4.11
C SER A 53 0.45 -11.55 -4.51
N LEU A 54 0.21 -12.82 -4.87
CA LEU A 54 1.26 -13.72 -5.36
C LEU A 54 1.90 -13.18 -6.64
N PHE A 55 1.10 -12.68 -7.58
CA PHE A 55 1.61 -12.02 -8.78
C PHE A 55 2.52 -10.83 -8.45
N LEU A 56 2.08 -9.92 -7.57
CA LEU A 56 2.86 -8.75 -7.15
C LEU A 56 4.17 -9.16 -6.46
N ILE A 57 4.13 -10.16 -5.58
CA ILE A 57 5.32 -10.69 -4.89
C ILE A 57 6.30 -11.28 -5.90
N ILE A 58 5.84 -12.15 -6.80
CA ILE A 58 6.71 -12.79 -7.80
C ILE A 58 7.39 -11.75 -8.68
N LYS A 59 6.65 -10.74 -9.15
CA LYS A 59 7.20 -9.65 -9.98
C LYS A 59 8.19 -8.80 -9.18
N SER A 60 7.85 -8.41 -7.96
CA SER A 60 8.72 -7.61 -7.08
C SER A 60 10.01 -8.35 -6.73
N VAL A 61 9.95 -9.66 -6.46
CA VAL A 61 11.15 -10.47 -6.21
C VAL A 61 12.07 -10.50 -7.44
N LYS A 62 11.50 -10.62 -8.65
CA LYS A 62 12.28 -10.51 -9.89
C LYS A 62 12.91 -9.11 -10.04
N HIS A 63 12.15 -8.05 -9.74
CA HIS A 63 12.65 -6.66 -9.75
C HIS A 63 13.75 -6.42 -8.73
N ILE A 64 13.66 -6.98 -7.52
CA ILE A 64 14.71 -6.87 -6.50
C ILE A 64 15.98 -7.57 -6.98
N LYS A 65 15.86 -8.78 -7.55
CA LYS A 65 17.01 -9.51 -8.10
C LYS A 65 17.67 -8.74 -9.25
N HIS A 66 16.85 -8.12 -10.11
CA HIS A 66 17.32 -7.30 -11.22
C HIS A 66 17.98 -6.00 -10.74
N SER A 67 17.36 -5.26 -9.81
CA SER A 67 17.85 -3.95 -9.34
C SER A 67 19.19 -4.05 -8.59
N LYS A 68 19.46 -5.18 -7.94
CA LYS A 68 20.75 -5.46 -7.27
C LYS A 68 21.95 -5.54 -8.22
N ARG A 69 21.74 -5.61 -9.53
CA ARG A 69 22.82 -5.59 -10.53
C ARG A 69 23.42 -4.19 -10.73
N PHE A 70 22.73 -3.14 -10.24
CA PHE A 70 23.13 -1.75 -10.41
C PHE A 70 23.62 -1.18 -9.09
N ILE A 71 24.66 -0.35 -9.17
CA ILE A 71 25.25 0.30 -7.99
C ILE A 71 24.22 1.24 -7.37
N TYR A 72 24.02 1.11 -6.07
CA TYR A 72 23.21 2.04 -5.29
C TYR A 72 24.06 3.27 -4.94
N ASN A 73 23.75 4.41 -5.55
CA ASN A 73 24.35 5.69 -5.22
C ASN A 73 23.27 6.57 -4.61
N GLU A 74 23.27 6.70 -3.28
CA GLU A 74 22.28 7.52 -2.59
C GLU A 74 22.47 9.00 -2.97
N SER A 75 21.42 9.62 -3.50
CA SER A 75 21.42 11.04 -3.84
C SER A 75 20.99 11.90 -2.65
N GLU A 76 21.37 13.18 -2.66
CA GLU A 76 20.89 14.14 -1.65
C GLU A 76 19.36 14.32 -1.69
N GLU A 77 18.76 14.16 -2.86
CA GLU A 77 17.30 14.12 -3.02
C GLU A 77 16.71 12.85 -2.39
N GLY A 78 17.31 11.68 -2.65
CA GLY A 78 16.94 10.41 -2.04
C GLY A 78 16.97 10.45 -0.51
N LYS A 79 18.02 11.03 0.09
CA LYS A 79 18.11 11.26 1.55
C LYS A 79 16.97 12.12 2.08
N LYS A 80 16.66 13.23 1.39
CA LYS A 80 15.56 14.14 1.78
C LYS A 80 14.21 13.43 1.72
N ILE A 81 13.95 12.67 0.64
CA ILE A 81 12.75 11.85 0.47
C ILE A 81 12.67 10.81 1.59
N GLY A 82 13.76 10.07 1.85
CA GLY A 82 13.84 9.06 2.89
C GLY A 82 13.54 9.62 4.27
N LYS A 83 14.12 10.78 4.63
CA LYS A 83 13.83 11.47 5.90
C LYS A 83 12.37 11.91 6.00
N ALA A 84 11.84 12.52 4.95
CA ALA A 84 10.45 12.98 4.93
C ALA A 84 9.46 11.79 5.05
N MET A 85 9.72 10.71 4.33
CA MET A 85 8.94 9.47 4.44
C MET A 85 9.07 8.83 5.81
N GLY A 86 10.26 8.81 6.41
CA GLY A 86 10.47 8.29 7.77
C GLY A 86 9.62 9.04 8.80
N ILE A 87 9.59 10.37 8.73
CA ILE A 87 8.74 11.21 9.59
C ILE A 87 7.27 10.92 9.33
N LEU A 88 6.84 10.92 8.06
CA LEU A 88 5.46 10.67 7.70
C LEU A 88 4.99 9.29 8.18
N SER A 89 5.76 8.23 7.91
CA SER A 89 5.47 6.88 8.36
C SER A 89 5.46 6.78 9.89
N GLY A 90 6.40 7.43 10.58
CA GLY A 90 6.42 7.48 12.04
C GLY A 90 5.13 8.07 12.63
N ILE A 91 4.67 9.19 12.07
CA ILE A 91 3.40 9.83 12.48
C ILE A 91 2.21 8.93 12.15
N SER A 92 2.11 8.43 10.91
CA SER A 92 0.97 7.63 10.47
C SER A 92 0.84 6.32 11.22
N TYR A 93 1.93 5.54 11.35
CA TYR A 93 1.90 4.26 12.07
C TYR A 93 1.84 4.45 13.58
N GLY A 94 2.43 5.53 14.12
CA GLY A 94 2.28 5.90 15.53
C GLY A 94 0.82 6.20 15.87
N ALA A 95 0.15 7.03 15.07
CA ALA A 95 -1.28 7.30 15.22
C ALA A 95 -2.12 6.04 15.05
N LEU A 96 -1.82 5.21 14.05
CA LEU A 96 -2.50 3.94 13.81
C LEU A 96 -2.49 3.05 15.05
N TRP A 97 -1.30 2.78 15.62
CA TRP A 97 -1.19 1.91 16.78
C TRP A 97 -1.81 2.51 18.04
N LEU A 98 -1.69 3.83 18.24
CA LEU A 98 -2.36 4.53 19.32
C LEU A 98 -3.88 4.30 19.26
N PHE A 99 -4.52 4.54 18.11
CA PHE A 99 -5.96 4.35 17.97
C PHE A 99 -6.38 2.88 18.06
N VAL A 100 -5.60 1.94 17.49
CA VAL A 100 -5.84 0.50 17.65
C VAL A 100 -5.87 0.13 19.14
N ILE A 101 -4.86 0.54 19.91
CA ILE A 101 -4.76 0.23 21.35
C ILE A 101 -5.94 0.87 22.11
N LEU A 102 -6.26 2.13 21.85
CA LEU A 102 -7.39 2.81 22.50
C LEU A 102 -8.69 2.07 22.24
N PHE A 103 -8.99 1.72 20.98
CA PHE A 103 -10.23 0.99 20.67
C PHE A 103 -10.27 -0.41 21.28
N LEU A 104 -9.14 -1.12 21.35
CA LEU A 104 -9.07 -2.40 22.05
C LEU A 104 -9.39 -2.23 23.55
N VAL A 105 -8.77 -1.26 24.21
CA VAL A 105 -8.95 -1.00 25.65
C VAL A 105 -10.38 -0.60 26.00
N PHE A 106 -11.03 0.22 25.16
CA PHE A 106 -12.41 0.66 25.37
C PHE A 106 -13.46 -0.29 24.78
N GLY A 107 -13.07 -1.44 24.22
CA GLY A 107 -14.01 -2.39 23.61
C GLY A 107 -14.67 -1.89 22.32
N LEU A 108 -14.11 -0.87 21.69
CA LEU A 108 -14.62 -0.18 20.49
C LEU A 108 -14.10 -0.84 19.19
N TYR A 109 -14.05 -2.18 19.17
CA TYR A 109 -13.41 -2.95 18.09
C TYR A 109 -13.92 -2.59 16.70
N LYS A 110 -15.22 -2.29 16.54
CA LYS A 110 -15.83 -1.91 15.25
C LYS A 110 -15.12 -0.74 14.56
N PHE A 111 -14.49 0.17 15.32
CA PHE A 111 -13.87 1.38 14.82
C PHE A 111 -12.41 1.20 14.38
N ILE A 112 -11.78 0.06 14.68
CA ILE A 112 -10.36 -0.16 14.37
C ILE A 112 -10.10 -0.11 12.87
N MET A 113 -10.73 -0.98 12.08
CA MET A 113 -10.45 -1.06 10.65
C MET A 113 -10.84 0.21 9.88
N PRO A 114 -11.99 0.86 10.14
CA PRO A 114 -12.28 2.19 9.58
C PRO A 114 -11.18 3.21 9.88
N THR A 115 -10.67 3.26 11.13
CA THR A 115 -9.62 4.21 11.51
C THR A 115 -8.29 3.89 10.84
N VAL A 116 -7.92 2.61 10.78
CA VAL A 116 -6.71 2.15 10.08
C VAL A 116 -6.76 2.57 8.61
N THR A 117 -7.84 2.26 7.88
CA THR A 117 -7.92 2.62 6.46
C THR A 117 -8.01 4.12 6.26
N PHE A 118 -8.68 4.87 7.14
CA PHE A 118 -8.70 6.33 7.08
C PHE A 118 -7.29 6.94 7.22
N ILE A 119 -6.53 6.53 8.24
CA ILE A 119 -5.16 7.01 8.48
C ILE A 119 -4.24 6.69 7.30
N ILE A 120 -4.34 5.48 6.75
CA ILE A 120 -3.55 5.08 5.56
C ILE A 120 -3.98 5.86 4.32
N GLY A 121 -5.27 6.15 4.17
CA GLY A 121 -5.76 7.02 3.12
C GLY A 121 -5.19 8.44 3.22
N LEU A 122 -5.17 9.01 4.42
CA LEU A 122 -4.55 10.30 4.67
C LEU A 122 -3.03 10.27 4.46
N HIS A 123 -2.36 9.15 4.75
CA HIS A 123 -0.92 8.97 4.52
C HIS A 123 -0.52 9.18 3.05
N PHE A 124 -1.36 8.74 2.11
CA PHE A 124 -1.07 8.91 0.67
C PHE A 124 -1.01 10.38 0.22
N ILE A 125 -1.71 11.30 0.88
CA ILE A 125 -1.76 12.72 0.48
C ILE A 125 -0.40 13.43 0.63
N PRO A 126 0.25 13.45 1.81
CA PRO A 126 1.61 13.98 1.94
C PRO A 126 2.64 13.12 1.21
N GLN A 127 2.44 11.79 1.13
CA GLN A 127 3.30 10.91 0.33
C GLN A 127 3.37 11.37 -1.14
N ALA A 128 2.24 11.78 -1.71
CA ALA A 128 2.17 12.30 -3.06
C ALA A 128 3.07 13.53 -3.29
N ARG A 129 3.16 14.41 -2.28
CA ARG A 129 4.05 15.58 -2.31
C ARG A 129 5.51 15.18 -2.16
N ILE A 130 5.80 14.28 -1.22
CA ILE A 130 7.18 13.84 -0.92
C ILE A 130 7.82 13.19 -2.15
N PHE A 131 7.10 12.30 -2.84
CA PHE A 131 7.61 11.64 -4.05
C PHE A 131 7.32 12.39 -5.34
N ASN A 132 6.57 13.51 -5.29
CA ASN A 132 6.07 14.24 -6.45
C ASN A 132 5.34 13.33 -7.48
N ARG A 133 4.46 12.44 -6.99
CA ARG A 133 3.75 11.47 -7.82
C ARG A 133 2.23 11.66 -7.75
N LYS A 134 1.61 11.77 -8.92
CA LYS A 134 0.16 11.95 -9.05
C LYS A 134 -0.65 10.72 -8.60
N ILE A 135 -0.12 9.51 -8.78
CA ILE A 135 -0.85 8.27 -8.46
C ILE A 135 -1.28 8.22 -6.99
N ASP A 136 -0.45 8.75 -6.09
CA ASP A 136 -0.72 8.78 -4.65
C ASP A 136 -2.01 9.58 -4.35
N TYR A 137 -2.25 10.70 -5.06
CA TYR A 137 -3.51 11.47 -4.96
C TYR A 137 -4.71 10.75 -5.56
N PHE A 138 -4.52 9.89 -6.55
CA PHE A 138 -5.62 9.11 -7.14
C PHE A 138 -6.03 7.93 -6.27
N VAL A 139 -5.08 7.31 -5.56
CA VAL A 139 -5.38 6.17 -4.68
C VAL A 139 -5.89 6.59 -3.31
N ALA A 140 -5.48 7.76 -2.78
CA ALA A 140 -5.87 8.24 -1.44
C ALA A 140 -7.40 8.28 -1.19
N PRO A 141 -8.25 8.72 -2.14
CA PRO A 141 -9.70 8.79 -1.92
C PRO A 141 -10.37 7.42 -1.70
N LEU A 142 -9.78 6.32 -2.16
CA LEU A 142 -10.38 4.98 -2.05
C LEU A 142 -10.49 4.51 -0.58
N PRO A 143 -9.38 4.40 0.19
CA PRO A 143 -9.45 4.04 1.60
C PRO A 143 -10.15 5.13 2.44
N ILE A 144 -10.04 6.42 2.08
CA ILE A 144 -10.78 7.49 2.78
C ILE A 144 -12.30 7.28 2.62
N SER A 145 -12.79 7.16 1.39
CA SER A 145 -14.23 7.02 1.14
C SER A 145 -14.79 5.75 1.79
N SER A 146 -14.11 4.61 1.61
CA SER A 146 -14.54 3.35 2.24
C SER A 146 -14.50 3.40 3.76
N SER A 147 -13.53 4.10 4.37
CA SER A 147 -13.49 4.30 5.82
C SER A 147 -14.66 5.14 6.34
N ILE A 148 -15.03 6.21 5.64
CA ILE A 148 -16.17 7.07 6.04
C ILE A 148 -17.47 6.27 5.98
N ILE A 149 -17.67 5.48 4.92
CA ILE A 149 -18.81 4.58 4.79
C ILE A 149 -18.80 3.55 5.92
N ALA A 150 -17.64 2.97 6.23
CA ALA A 150 -17.52 2.00 7.31
C ALA A 150 -17.79 2.62 8.70
N TYR A 151 -17.39 3.86 8.95
CA TYR A 151 -17.74 4.58 10.18
C TYR A 151 -19.25 4.77 10.33
N TYR A 152 -19.93 5.13 9.24
CA TYR A 152 -21.40 5.22 9.23
C TYR A 152 -22.03 3.89 9.67
N PHE A 153 -21.61 2.77 9.08
CA PHE A 153 -22.11 1.44 9.46
C PHE A 153 -21.65 0.97 10.85
N ALA A 154 -20.52 1.47 11.36
CA ALA A 154 -20.04 1.15 12.70
C ALA A 154 -20.91 1.76 13.80
N ILE A 155 -21.49 2.94 13.53
CA ILE A 155 -22.41 3.64 14.43
C ILE A 155 -23.78 2.95 14.44
N GLU A 156 -24.23 2.41 13.30
CA GLU A 156 -25.44 1.60 13.24
C GLU A 156 -25.27 0.28 14.04
N SER A 157 -26.12 0.08 15.05
CA SER A 157 -25.97 -1.02 16.02
C SER A 157 -26.07 -2.43 15.42
N ASN A 158 -26.77 -2.58 14.29
CA ASN A 158 -27.12 -3.88 13.72
C ASN A 158 -26.02 -4.53 12.87
N ASN A 159 -24.98 -3.79 12.50
CA ASN A 159 -23.90 -4.34 11.68
C ASN A 159 -22.87 -5.09 12.54
N SER A 160 -22.46 -6.28 12.09
CA SER A 160 -21.36 -7.01 12.69
C SER A 160 -20.04 -6.26 12.49
N TRP A 161 -19.10 -6.44 13.42
CA TRP A 161 -17.77 -5.83 13.31
C TRP A 161 -17.00 -6.33 12.07
N SER A 162 -17.19 -7.60 11.68
CA SER A 162 -16.55 -8.17 10.48
C SER A 162 -17.06 -7.50 9.20
N SER A 163 -18.34 -7.14 9.13
CA SER A 163 -18.90 -6.41 7.99
C SER A 163 -18.39 -4.98 7.90
N VAL A 164 -18.27 -4.28 9.03
CA VAL A 164 -17.64 -2.96 9.05
C VAL A 164 -16.19 -3.03 8.56
N TYR A 165 -15.44 -4.06 8.98
CA TYR A 165 -14.06 -4.26 8.56
C TYR A 165 -13.95 -4.58 7.07
N ALA A 166 -14.84 -5.43 6.55
CA ALA A 166 -14.92 -5.72 5.12
C ALA A 166 -15.19 -4.45 4.31
N ILE A 167 -16.18 -3.63 4.71
CA ILE A 167 -16.49 -2.37 4.03
C ILE A 167 -15.28 -1.43 4.03
N ALA A 168 -14.63 -1.24 5.18
CA ALA A 168 -13.41 -0.43 5.29
C ALA A 168 -12.29 -1.00 4.39
N GLY A 169 -12.15 -2.32 4.33
CA GLY A 169 -11.13 -3.03 3.56
C GLY A 169 -11.25 -2.83 2.04
N ILE A 170 -12.43 -2.54 1.49
CA ILE A 170 -12.63 -2.35 0.04
C ILE A 170 -11.66 -1.32 -0.54
N GLY A 171 -11.61 -0.11 0.05
CA GLY A 171 -10.72 0.93 -0.43
C GLY A 171 -9.25 0.62 -0.21
N GLY A 172 -8.93 -0.11 0.87
CA GLY A 172 -7.59 -0.64 1.13
C GLY A 172 -7.13 -1.63 0.04
N VAL A 173 -7.97 -2.58 -0.34
CA VAL A 173 -7.69 -3.55 -1.42
C VAL A 173 -7.53 -2.84 -2.76
N LEU A 174 -8.45 -1.94 -3.12
CA LEU A 174 -8.38 -1.23 -4.39
C LEU A 174 -7.13 -0.35 -4.49
N SER A 175 -6.82 0.42 -3.44
CA SER A 175 -5.63 1.28 -3.42
C SER A 175 -4.34 0.47 -3.53
N THR A 176 -4.20 -0.60 -2.73
CA THR A 176 -3.00 -1.45 -2.76
C THR A 176 -2.86 -2.22 -4.06
N ALA A 177 -3.95 -2.70 -4.66
CA ALA A 177 -3.94 -3.36 -5.97
C ALA A 177 -3.49 -2.40 -7.07
N ILE A 178 -4.13 -1.23 -7.18
CA ILE A 178 -3.80 -0.20 -8.19
C ILE A 178 -2.35 0.23 -8.02
N TYR A 179 -1.96 0.55 -6.79
CA TYR A 179 -0.62 1.03 -6.49
C TYR A 179 0.45 -0.03 -6.75
N GLY A 180 0.23 -1.26 -6.30
CA GLY A 180 1.13 -2.38 -6.55
C GLY A 180 1.37 -2.61 -8.04
N LEU A 181 0.28 -2.67 -8.83
CA LEU A 181 0.37 -2.82 -10.29
C LEU A 181 1.09 -1.64 -10.95
N TYR A 182 0.77 -0.41 -10.53
CA TYR A 182 1.44 0.80 -11.01
C TYR A 182 2.95 0.73 -10.79
N MET A 183 3.40 0.28 -9.61
CA MET A 183 4.83 0.19 -9.29
C MET A 183 5.53 -0.91 -10.12
N ILE A 184 4.87 -2.04 -10.36
CA ILE A 184 5.40 -3.09 -11.26
C ILE A 184 5.58 -2.55 -12.69
N ILE A 185 4.59 -1.81 -13.20
CA ILE A 185 4.65 -1.19 -14.53
C ILE A 185 5.72 -0.11 -14.59
N THR A 186 5.80 0.74 -13.55
CA THR A 186 6.77 1.82 -13.45
C THR A 186 8.20 1.28 -13.50
N TYR A 187 8.47 0.20 -12.76
CA TYR A 187 9.78 -0.44 -12.79
C TYR A 187 10.12 -0.97 -14.20
N LYS A 188 9.19 -1.67 -14.85
CA LYS A 188 9.39 -2.19 -16.21
C LYS A 188 9.69 -1.05 -17.20
N ASN A 189 8.89 0.02 -17.14
CA ASN A 189 9.07 1.18 -18.03
C ASN A 189 10.39 1.92 -17.77
N LEU A 190 10.84 1.96 -16.51
CA LEU A 190 12.13 2.52 -16.14
C LEU A 190 13.29 1.77 -16.81
N ALA A 191 13.25 0.43 -16.80
CA ALA A 191 14.27 -0.39 -17.47
C ALA A 191 14.25 -0.21 -19.00
N ILE A 192 13.08 -0.33 -19.63
CA ILE A 192 12.91 -0.20 -21.09
C ILE A 192 13.39 1.18 -21.58
N LYS A 193 13.01 2.26 -20.88
CA LYS A 193 13.37 3.64 -21.26
C LYS A 193 14.89 3.86 -21.31
N HIS A 194 15.67 3.11 -20.54
CA HIS A 194 17.13 3.25 -20.46
C HIS A 194 17.87 2.11 -21.18
N GLY A 195 17.18 1.31 -21.99
CA GLY A 195 17.80 0.21 -22.75
C GLY A 195 18.38 -0.90 -21.86
N ILE A 196 17.84 -1.08 -20.65
CA ILE A 196 18.30 -2.09 -19.70
C ILE A 196 17.45 -3.36 -19.87
N ASP A 197 18.13 -4.49 -20.02
CA ASP A 197 17.51 -5.80 -20.16
C ASP A 197 16.61 -6.15 -18.96
N TYR A 198 15.35 -6.51 -19.23
CA TYR A 198 14.31 -6.74 -18.23
C TYR A 198 13.72 -8.17 -18.27
#